data_AF-A0A8D8IPV5-F1
#
_entry.id   AF-A0A8D8IPV5-F1
#
_cell.length_a   1.000
_cell.length_b   1.000
_cell.length_c   1.000
_cell.angle_alpha   90.00
_cell.angle_beta   90.00
_cell.angle_gamma   90.00
#
_symmetry.space_group_name_H-M   'P 1'
#
loop_
_entity.id
_entity.type
_entity.pdbx_description
1 polymer ?
#
loop_
_entity_poly.entity_id
_entity_poly.type
_entity_poly.pdbx_seq_one_letter_code
_entity_poly.pdbx_strand_id
1 'polypeptide(L)'
;MGPPKLWKLLIFFVFLLATHAQDCLHDEFSCPDGSCIPSEQKCDGVLDCEHGEDEENCSANPHKCLEDEFQCNDGRCIPNNNVCDGSKHCSDGEDEDCITEDSCN
;
A
#
# COMPACT_ATOMS: atom_id res chain seq x y z
N MET A 1 -22.51 22.29 -48.98
CA MET A 1 -22.21 21.36 -47.88
C MET A 1 -21.52 20.13 -48.46
N GLY A 2 -20.19 20.01 -48.33
CA GLY A 2 -19.41 18.87 -48.84
C GLY A 2 -19.03 17.91 -47.70
N PRO A 3 -18.80 16.62 -47.99
CA PRO A 3 -18.53 15.60 -46.98
C PRO A 3 -17.19 15.87 -46.25
N PRO A 4 -17.08 15.48 -44.96
CA PRO A 4 -15.89 15.76 -44.16
C PRO A 4 -14.65 15.04 -44.71
N LYS A 5 -13.51 15.76 -44.74
CA LYS A 5 -12.24 15.34 -45.33
C LYS A 5 -11.57 14.20 -44.53
N LEU A 6 -10.97 13.25 -45.26
CA LEU A 6 -10.39 11.97 -44.83
C LEU A 6 -9.38 12.02 -43.66
N TRP A 7 -8.83 13.18 -43.30
CA TRP A 7 -7.86 13.29 -42.18
C TRP A 7 -8.51 13.01 -40.81
N LYS A 8 -9.84 13.10 -40.69
CA LYS A 8 -10.54 12.70 -39.45
C LYS A 8 -10.41 11.21 -39.12
N LEU A 9 -10.11 10.35 -40.10
CA LEU A 9 -9.92 8.91 -39.87
C LEU A 9 -8.52 8.55 -39.37
N LEU A 10 -7.49 9.36 -39.68
CA LEU A 10 -6.12 9.10 -39.20
C LEU A 10 -5.94 9.47 -37.73
N ILE A 11 -6.69 10.47 -37.24
CA ILE A 11 -6.68 10.81 -35.80
C ILE A 11 -7.44 9.73 -35.00
N PHE A 12 -8.48 9.11 -35.56
CA PHE A 12 -9.13 7.94 -34.95
C PHE A 12 -8.26 6.67 -34.92
N PHE A 13 -7.32 6.51 -35.86
CA PHE A 13 -6.42 5.35 -35.89
C PHE A 13 -5.19 5.49 -34.97
N VAL A 14 -4.82 6.70 -34.55
CA VAL A 14 -3.76 6.89 -33.54
C VAL A 14 -4.30 6.66 -32.12
N PHE A 15 -5.60 6.84 -31.90
CA PHE A 15 -6.26 6.42 -30.65
C PHE A 15 -6.36 4.89 -30.47
N LEU A 16 -6.21 4.10 -31.55
CA LEU A 16 -6.14 2.63 -31.48
C LEU A 16 -4.74 2.09 -31.16
N LEU A 17 -3.72 2.97 -31.12
CA LEU A 17 -2.39 2.65 -30.61
C LEU A 17 -2.14 3.34 -29.26
N ALA A 18 -3.20 3.67 -28.53
CA ALA A 18 -3.08 3.89 -27.10
C ALA A 18 -2.70 2.53 -26.50
N THR A 19 -1.40 2.40 -26.24
CA THR A 19 -0.76 1.35 -25.47
C THR A 19 -1.69 0.90 -24.34
N HIS A 20 -2.06 -0.38 -24.34
CA HIS A 20 -2.88 -0.98 -23.30
C HIS A 20 -2.01 -1.12 -22.05
N ALA A 21 -1.79 -0.01 -21.35
CA ALA A 21 -1.46 -0.07 -19.94
C ALA A 21 -2.71 -0.65 -19.29
N GLN A 22 -2.67 -1.94 -18.99
CA GLN A 22 -3.63 -2.57 -18.12
C GLN A 22 -3.40 -1.93 -16.76
N ASP A 23 -4.03 -0.79 -16.50
CA ASP A 23 -4.06 -0.19 -15.18
C ASP A 23 -4.67 -1.25 -14.25
N CYS A 24 -3.90 -1.66 -13.24
CA CYS A 24 -4.42 -2.49 -12.17
C CYS A 24 -5.62 -1.79 -11.51
N LEU A 25 -6.50 -2.56 -10.87
CA LEU A 25 -7.59 -1.97 -10.10
C LEU A 25 -7.04 -1.06 -8.99
N HIS A 26 -7.88 -0.16 -8.48
CA HIS A 26 -7.49 0.81 -7.46
C HIS A 26 -6.80 0.18 -6.23
N ASP A 27 -7.19 -1.06 -5.91
CA ASP A 27 -6.71 -1.81 -4.74
C ASP A 27 -5.65 -2.87 -5.08
N GLU A 28 -5.04 -2.80 -6.27
CA GLU A 28 -4.00 -3.72 -6.74
C GLU A 28 -2.65 -3.01 -6.94
N PHE A 29 -1.56 -3.70 -6.63
CA PHE A 29 -0.20 -3.31 -6.95
C PHE A 29 0.20 -3.88 -8.32
N SER A 30 0.80 -3.02 -9.16
CA SER A 30 1.35 -3.43 -10.44
C SER A 30 2.79 -3.89 -10.28
N CYS A 31 3.03 -5.16 -10.59
CA CYS A 31 4.37 -5.71 -10.73
C CYS A 31 5.05 -5.19 -12.02
N PRO A 32 6.39 -5.19 -12.09
CA PRO A 32 7.13 -4.71 -13.27
C PRO A 32 6.95 -5.56 -14.53
N ASP A 33 6.58 -6.83 -14.39
CA ASP A 33 6.22 -7.74 -15.48
C ASP A 33 4.84 -7.42 -16.09
N GLY A 34 4.07 -6.53 -15.44
CA GLY A 34 2.72 -6.14 -15.83
C GLY A 34 1.61 -6.98 -15.20
N SER A 35 1.94 -7.88 -14.27
CA SER A 35 0.94 -8.55 -13.44
C SER A 35 0.40 -7.61 -12.35
N CYS A 36 -0.80 -7.91 -11.86
CA CYS A 36 -1.45 -7.16 -10.78
C CYS A 36 -1.68 -8.11 -9.62
N ILE A 37 -1.24 -7.70 -8.43
CA ILE A 37 -1.48 -8.43 -7.18
C ILE A 37 -2.32 -7.53 -6.25
N PRO A 38 -3.17 -8.08 -5.37
CA PRO A 38 -3.78 -7.34 -4.28
C PRO A 38 -2.78 -6.45 -3.54
N SER A 39 -3.15 -5.22 -3.21
CA SER A 39 -2.27 -4.30 -2.45
C SER A 39 -1.87 -4.85 -1.08
N GLU A 40 -2.66 -5.78 -0.51
CA GLU A 40 -2.35 -6.49 0.73
C GLU A 40 -1.16 -7.47 0.59
N GLN A 41 -0.86 -7.92 -0.64
CA GLN A 41 0.26 -8.79 -0.95
C GLN A 41 1.55 -8.02 -1.22
N LYS A 42 1.49 -6.69 -1.29
CA LYS A 42 2.70 -5.90 -1.42
C LYS A 42 3.44 -5.91 -0.09
N CYS A 43 4.66 -6.45 -0.08
CA CYS A 43 5.54 -6.51 1.07
C CYS A 43 4.95 -7.35 2.24
N ASP A 44 4.29 -8.46 1.91
CA ASP A 44 3.69 -9.37 2.89
C ASP A 44 4.64 -10.50 3.32
N GLY A 45 5.87 -10.50 2.79
CA GLY A 45 6.90 -11.51 3.01
C GLY A 45 6.80 -12.72 2.09
N VAL A 46 5.87 -12.72 1.13
CA VAL A 46 5.72 -13.70 0.06
C VAL A 46 6.17 -13.06 -1.26
N LEU A 47 6.77 -13.86 -2.15
CA LEU A 47 7.15 -13.38 -3.48
C LEU A 47 5.96 -13.61 -4.41
N ASP A 48 5.10 -12.61 -4.57
CA ASP A 48 3.94 -12.67 -5.45
C ASP A 48 4.24 -12.10 -6.85
N CYS A 49 5.20 -11.16 -7.00
CA CYS A 49 5.75 -10.77 -8.31
C CYS A 49 6.82 -11.77 -8.81
N GLU A 50 7.11 -11.76 -10.12
CA GLU A 50 8.01 -12.72 -10.80
C GLU A 50 9.40 -12.82 -10.15
N HIS A 51 9.96 -11.71 -9.66
CA HIS A 51 11.25 -11.68 -8.96
C HIS A 51 11.16 -11.13 -7.54
N GLY A 52 9.96 -11.03 -6.97
CA GLY A 52 9.76 -10.48 -5.63
C GLY A 52 9.83 -8.96 -5.56
N GLU A 53 9.55 -8.26 -6.66
CA GLU A 53 9.59 -6.79 -6.70
C GLU A 53 8.53 -6.13 -5.81
N ASP A 54 7.46 -6.86 -5.48
CA ASP A 54 6.49 -6.57 -4.43
C ASP A 54 7.11 -6.51 -3.03
N GLU A 55 8.20 -7.24 -2.79
CA GLU A 55 8.97 -7.27 -1.55
C GLU A 55 10.16 -6.30 -1.56
N GLU A 56 10.35 -5.56 -2.66
CA GLU A 56 11.43 -4.58 -2.79
C GLU A 56 11.00 -3.16 -2.39
N ASN A 57 11.95 -2.39 -1.85
CA ASN A 57 11.73 -0.98 -1.48
C ASN A 57 10.49 -0.76 -0.61
N CYS A 58 10.18 -1.73 0.24
CA CYS A 58 9.30 -1.58 1.39
C CYS A 58 9.99 -0.59 2.34
N SER A 59 9.84 0.71 2.06
CA SER A 59 10.37 1.81 2.87
C SER A 59 9.75 1.71 4.26
N ALA A 60 10.34 0.92 5.15
CA ALA A 60 9.95 0.70 6.53
C ALA A 60 8.44 0.92 6.79
N ASN A 61 7.62 0.14 6.09
CA ASN A 61 6.43 -0.54 6.59
C ASN A 61 5.28 -0.61 5.57
N PRO A 62 4.99 -1.81 5.08
CA PRO A 62 3.66 -2.22 4.59
C PRO A 62 2.68 -2.27 5.78
N HIS A 63 3.21 -2.56 6.97
CA HIS A 63 2.55 -2.44 8.27
C HIS A 63 2.59 -1.00 8.80
N LYS A 64 2.20 -0.01 7.99
CA LYS A 64 1.71 1.19 8.64
C LYS A 64 0.39 0.74 9.27
N CYS A 65 0.42 0.50 10.58
CA CYS A 65 -0.79 0.26 11.34
C CYS A 65 -1.82 1.32 10.94
N LEU A 66 -3.11 0.98 11.03
CA LEU A 66 -4.18 1.90 10.68
C LEU A 66 -3.97 3.26 11.37
N GLU A 67 -4.57 4.32 10.84
CA GLU A 67 -4.39 5.68 11.38
C GLU A 67 -4.70 5.78 12.90
N ASP A 68 -5.52 4.84 13.41
CA ASP A 68 -5.91 4.69 14.81
C ASP A 68 -5.21 3.52 15.57
N GLU A 69 -4.06 3.05 15.08
CA GLU A 69 -3.29 1.96 15.69
C GLU A 69 -1.85 2.38 15.99
N PHE A 70 -1.29 1.80 17.05
CA PHE A 70 0.10 1.94 17.44
C PHE A 70 0.93 0.74 16.97
N GLN A 71 2.10 1.02 16.42
CA GLN A 71 3.04 0.00 15.97
C GLN A 71 4.05 -0.34 17.07
N CYS A 72 4.00 -1.58 17.54
CA CYS A 72 5.02 -2.17 18.39
C CYS A 72 6.36 -2.30 17.65
N ASN A 73 7.47 -2.35 18.39
CA ASN A 73 8.81 -2.53 17.84
C ASN A 73 9.00 -3.90 17.18
N ASP A 74 8.20 -4.89 17.56
CA ASP A 74 8.15 -6.21 16.94
C ASP A 74 7.31 -6.25 15.65
N GLY A 75 6.77 -5.11 15.23
CA GLY A 75 5.95 -4.95 14.02
C GLY A 75 4.46 -5.21 14.21
N ARG A 76 4.01 -5.62 15.41
CA ARG A 76 2.58 -5.80 15.69
C ARG A 76 1.85 -4.45 15.75
N CYS A 77 0.58 -4.45 15.37
CA CYS A 77 -0.31 -3.31 15.51
C CYS A 77 -1.28 -3.55 16.66
N ILE A 78 -1.43 -2.55 17.52
CA ILE A 78 -2.42 -2.54 18.59
C ILE A 78 -3.33 -1.32 18.45
N PRO A 79 -4.60 -1.40 18.89
CA PRO A 79 -5.47 -0.24 18.95
C PRO A 79 -4.85 0.91 19.76
N ASN A 80 -5.01 2.16 19.33
CA ASN A 80 -4.44 3.31 20.05
C ASN A 80 -5.02 3.49 21.47
N ASN A 81 -6.18 2.90 21.79
CA ASN A 81 -6.74 2.88 23.14
C ASN A 81 -6.04 1.89 24.10
N ASN A 82 -5.14 1.05 23.57
CA ASN A 82 -4.32 0.12 24.32
C ASN A 82 -2.90 0.68 24.58
N VAL A 83 -2.67 1.94 24.25
CA VAL A 83 -1.41 2.66 24.52
C VAL A 83 -1.60 3.42 25.84
N CYS A 84 -0.66 3.27 26.76
CA CYS A 84 -0.73 3.85 28.12
C CYS A 84 -1.97 3.41 28.91
N ASP A 85 -2.48 2.21 28.69
CA ASP A 85 -3.74 1.76 29.31
C ASP A 85 -3.53 0.96 30.60
N GLY A 86 -2.27 0.80 31.03
CA GLY A 86 -1.86 0.07 32.21
C GLY A 86 -1.66 -1.43 31.95
N SER A 87 -1.79 -1.89 30.71
CA SER A 87 -1.66 -3.29 30.33
C SER A 87 -0.69 -3.47 29.18
N LYS A 88 0.19 -4.47 29.28
CA LYS A 88 1.15 -4.79 28.24
C LYS A 88 0.49 -5.51 27.05
N HIS A 89 0.50 -4.87 25.90
CA HIS A 89 0.03 -5.39 24.62
C HIS A 89 1.17 -5.68 23.65
N CYS A 90 2.25 -4.88 23.66
CA CYS A 90 3.45 -5.14 22.86
C CYS A 90 4.41 -6.13 23.53
N SER A 91 5.38 -6.67 22.78
CA SER A 91 6.25 -7.76 23.26
C SER A 91 7.23 -7.29 24.32
N ASP A 92 7.71 -6.05 24.19
CA ASP A 92 8.61 -5.45 25.16
C ASP A 92 7.85 -4.57 26.17
N GLY A 93 6.62 -4.19 25.86
CA GLY A 93 5.77 -3.35 26.71
C GLY A 93 5.99 -1.87 26.44
N GLU A 94 6.51 -1.55 25.26
CA GLU A 94 6.73 -0.21 24.74
C GLU A 94 5.43 0.57 24.57
N ASP A 95 4.27 -0.11 24.49
CA ASP A 95 2.95 0.51 24.53
C ASP A 95 2.64 1.18 25.88
N GLU A 96 3.38 0.83 26.92
CA GLU A 96 3.28 1.40 28.27
C GLU A 96 4.41 2.38 28.60
N ASP A 97 5.35 2.64 27.66
CA ASP A 97 6.46 3.58 27.83
C ASP A 97 6.04 5.02 27.48
N CYS A 98 5.12 5.56 28.28
CA CYS A 98 4.53 6.86 28.07
C CYS A 98 5.38 7.92 28.76
N ILE A 99 6.42 8.41 28.09
CA ILE A 99 7.32 9.46 28.60
C ILE A 99 6.60 10.82 28.60
N THR A 100 5.62 10.98 29.47
CA THR A 100 5.31 12.26 30.10
C THR A 100 5.13 11.99 31.58
N GLU A 101 6.02 12.59 32.37
CA GLU A 101 5.91 12.70 33.82
C GLU A 101 4.45 12.96 34.23
N ASP A 102 3.97 12.12 35.14
CA ASP A 102 2.71 12.16 35.89
C ASP A 102 1.49 11.37 35.37
N SER A 103 1.23 10.29 36.11
CA SER A 103 -0.08 9.82 36.55
C SER A 103 -1.00 9.12 35.54
N CYS A 104 -0.85 7.79 35.46
CA CYS A 104 -2.05 6.95 35.51
C CYS A 104 -2.71 7.20 36.88
N ASN A 105 -3.78 8.00 36.89
CA ASN A 105 -4.41 8.58 38.07
C ASN A 105 -5.18 7.56 38.93
#